data_AF-A0A9P4TAP3-F1
#
_entry.id   AF-A0A9P4TAP3-F1
#
_cell.length_a   1.000
_cell.length_b   1.000
_cell.length_c   1.000
_cell.angle_alpha   90.00
_cell.angle_beta   90.00
_cell.angle_gamma   90.00
#
_symmetry.space_group_name_H-M   'P 1'
#
loop_
_entity.id
_entity.type
_entity.pdbx_description
1 polymer ?
#
loop_
_entity_poly.entity_id
_entity_poly.type
_entity_poly.pdbx_seq_one_letter_code
_entity_poly.pdbx_strand_id
1 'polypeptide(L)'
;MKQPSVNISTTTTTTAAEEASYLGRLGGPDNNEISSQASQGLPVILPWGRTPVRLGTTFHSRLQSTNNPWSEETPFVLSDIHIIPKELHFEYGTNSTFKKISTSRQIETGDHLSLGFGIGVGLPFVASVSVKGTFDQHIQENKDSDKISIHSSCRAGTIEFQRQPRLTKEAIIEIKYGGGYEGLCQRYGDYYVAGYRLGGDAGILMSASGHTREKIERYGIKATVTVLFVSVSKTWTKDFRTFAQGRQCKLLGYDTIESMTWKRASASGDDIAGLAKEAIAWEAYNPASDGGTLRADAEAIMTRSENMLERVCYILEKHGYRNGESLTFVQCEELVREGIVVELLLEPMSRLRDVIRWRLETNVI
;
A
#
# COMPACT_ATOMS: atom_id res chain seq x y z
N MET A 1 15.01 29.28 65.73
CA MET A 1 15.84 29.35 64.51
C MET A 1 16.09 27.93 64.04
N LYS A 2 15.32 27.46 63.06
CA LYS A 2 15.39 26.09 62.53
C LYS A 2 16.43 26.07 61.40
N GLN A 3 17.46 25.25 61.56
CA GLN A 3 18.41 24.92 60.50
C GLN A 3 17.70 24.15 59.37
N PRO A 4 18.07 24.37 58.10
CA PRO A 4 17.41 23.74 56.97
C PRO A 4 17.88 22.30 56.80
N SER A 5 16.91 21.40 56.68
CA SER A 5 17.08 20.01 56.26
C SER A 5 17.58 19.93 54.82
N VAL A 6 18.73 19.29 54.63
CA VAL A 6 19.29 18.92 53.32
C VAL A 6 18.43 17.79 52.74
N ASN A 7 17.62 18.10 51.73
CA ASN A 7 17.01 17.08 50.87
C ASN A 7 18.05 16.62 49.86
N ILE A 8 18.58 15.41 50.06
CA ILE A 8 19.37 14.69 49.06
C ILE A 8 18.39 14.27 47.96
N SER A 9 18.35 15.01 46.86
CA SER A 9 17.69 14.56 45.64
C SER A 9 18.55 13.47 45.00
N THR A 10 18.19 12.21 45.25
CA THR A 10 18.73 11.06 44.52
C THR A 10 18.40 11.25 43.04
N THR A 11 19.38 11.70 42.27
CA THR A 11 19.31 11.71 40.81
C THR A 11 19.49 10.25 40.37
N THR A 12 18.37 9.58 40.08
CA THR A 12 18.40 8.26 39.47
C THR A 12 18.99 8.43 38.09
N THR A 13 20.25 8.06 37.93
CA THR A 13 20.95 8.03 36.65
C THR A 13 20.36 6.87 35.86
N THR A 14 19.29 7.14 35.11
CA THR A 14 18.72 6.20 34.14
C THR A 14 19.84 5.83 33.18
N THR A 15 20.25 4.57 33.20
CA THR A 15 21.31 4.11 32.29
C THR A 15 20.79 4.20 30.86
N ALA A 16 21.68 4.40 29.87
CA ALA A 16 21.31 4.46 28.46
C ALA A 16 20.55 3.20 27.97
N ALA A 17 20.61 2.09 28.71
CA ALA A 17 19.80 0.89 28.50
C ALA A 17 18.34 1.04 28.99
N GLU A 18 18.09 1.79 30.06
CA GLU A 18 16.74 2.12 30.55
C GLU A 18 16.09 3.27 29.77
N GLU A 19 16.85 4.25 29.28
CA GLU A 19 16.32 5.22 28.28
C GLU A 19 16.05 4.56 26.93
N ALA A 20 16.83 3.55 26.53
CA ALA A 20 16.49 2.69 25.40
C ALA A 20 15.24 1.83 25.66
N SER A 21 14.98 1.44 26.91
CA SER A 21 13.74 0.77 27.31
C SER A 21 12.53 1.71 27.36
N TYR A 22 12.72 3.00 27.65
CA TYR A 22 11.64 3.99 27.76
C TYR A 22 11.28 4.67 26.42
N LEU A 23 12.23 4.76 25.48
CA LEU A 23 11.93 5.10 24.08
C LEU A 23 11.29 3.94 23.29
N GLY A 24 11.20 2.75 23.91
CA GLY A 24 10.42 1.61 23.40
C GLY A 24 8.91 1.72 23.60
N ARG A 25 8.39 2.81 24.18
CA ARG A 25 6.94 3.02 24.38
C ARG A 25 6.39 4.17 23.53
N LEU A 26 6.39 3.97 22.22
CA LEU A 26 5.37 4.46 21.29
C LEU A 26 5.15 3.35 20.24
N GLY A 27 4.25 2.41 20.54
CA GLY A 27 3.55 1.56 19.56
C GLY A 27 4.39 0.68 18.62
N GLY A 28 5.25 -0.19 19.16
CA GLY A 28 5.87 -1.29 18.40
C GLY A 28 4.86 -2.38 17.95
N PRO A 29 5.22 -3.23 16.98
CA PRO A 29 4.29 -3.89 16.05
C PRO A 29 3.81 -5.26 16.54
N ASP A 30 2.91 -5.29 17.52
CA ASP A 30 2.10 -6.49 17.82
C ASP A 30 0.64 -6.35 17.34
N ASN A 31 0.28 -5.19 16.81
CA ASN A 31 -1.01 -4.92 16.15
C ASN A 31 -0.81 -4.74 14.65
N ASN A 32 -0.35 -5.78 13.96
CA ASN A 32 -0.48 -5.80 12.51
C ASN A 32 -1.98 -5.72 12.17
N GLU A 33 -2.37 -4.77 11.31
CA GLU A 33 -3.76 -4.58 10.90
C GLU A 33 -4.36 -5.87 10.33
N ILE A 34 -3.56 -6.68 9.62
CA ILE A 34 -3.98 -8.00 9.13
C ILE A 34 -4.28 -8.93 10.30
N SER A 35 -3.42 -9.02 11.33
CA SER A 35 -3.70 -9.84 12.52
C SER A 35 -4.97 -9.39 13.24
N SER A 36 -5.18 -8.08 13.33
CA SER A 36 -6.37 -7.52 13.97
C SER A 36 -7.64 -7.89 13.19
N GLN A 37 -7.65 -7.68 11.87
CA GLN A 37 -8.75 -8.05 10.98
C GLN A 37 -8.99 -9.57 10.98
N ALA A 38 -7.92 -10.36 10.94
CA ALA A 38 -7.97 -11.82 10.99
C ALA A 38 -8.55 -12.35 12.30
N SER A 39 -8.14 -11.78 13.43
CA SER A 39 -8.67 -12.17 14.75
C SER A 39 -10.17 -11.94 14.89
N GLN A 40 -10.72 -10.98 14.13
CA GLN A 40 -12.14 -10.65 14.08
C GLN A 40 -12.91 -11.39 12.97
N GLY A 41 -12.23 -12.19 12.14
CA GLY A 41 -12.85 -12.87 11.00
C GLY A 41 -13.42 -11.89 9.95
N LEU A 42 -12.77 -10.74 9.78
CA LEU A 42 -13.11 -9.75 8.76
C LEU A 42 -12.35 -10.03 7.46
N PRO A 43 -12.87 -9.61 6.29
CA PRO A 43 -12.10 -9.67 5.05
C PRO A 43 -10.80 -8.90 5.18
N VAL A 44 -9.75 -9.41 4.54
CA VAL A 44 -8.44 -8.80 4.51
C VAL A 44 -8.17 -8.31 3.09
N ILE A 45 -7.69 -7.07 2.96
CA ILE A 45 -7.29 -6.50 1.68
C ILE A 45 -5.77 -6.37 1.69
N LEU A 46 -5.10 -7.02 0.73
CA LEU A 46 -3.66 -6.96 0.62
C LEU A 46 -3.26 -6.10 -0.58
N PRO A 47 -2.40 -5.07 -0.42
CA PRO A 47 -1.85 -4.38 -1.57
C PRO A 47 -0.97 -5.35 -2.34
N TRP A 48 -1.11 -5.36 -3.66
CA TRP A 48 -0.46 -6.33 -4.52
C TRP A 48 0.42 -5.68 -5.58
N GLY A 49 1.00 -6.51 -6.43
CA GLY A 49 1.77 -6.08 -7.58
C GLY A 49 1.65 -7.11 -8.71
N ARG A 50 2.71 -7.26 -9.49
CA ARG A 50 2.66 -8.01 -10.75
C ARG A 50 2.87 -9.51 -10.62
N THR A 51 3.15 -10.01 -9.42
CA THR A 51 3.35 -11.44 -9.15
C THR A 51 2.01 -12.18 -9.22
N PRO A 52 1.82 -13.16 -10.13
CA PRO A 52 0.55 -13.87 -10.25
C PRO A 52 0.19 -14.64 -8.98
N VAL A 53 -1.00 -14.38 -8.44
CA VAL A 53 -1.64 -15.20 -7.39
C VAL A 53 -3.04 -15.53 -7.86
N ARG A 54 -3.40 -16.80 -7.93
CA ARG A 54 -4.69 -17.25 -8.48
C ARG A 54 -5.83 -17.06 -7.48
N LEU A 55 -7.03 -16.75 -7.98
CA LEU A 55 -8.25 -16.84 -7.17
C LEU A 55 -8.41 -18.27 -6.63
N GLY A 56 -8.80 -18.38 -5.36
CA GLY A 56 -8.88 -19.64 -4.62
C GLY A 56 -7.57 -20.10 -3.98
N THR A 57 -6.45 -19.39 -4.20
CA THR A 57 -5.22 -19.60 -3.42
C THR A 57 -5.48 -19.25 -1.96
N THR A 58 -4.98 -20.06 -1.04
CA THR A 58 -5.25 -19.90 0.38
C THR A 58 -4.08 -19.30 1.14
N PHE A 59 -4.39 -18.63 2.24
CA PHE A 59 -3.49 -17.76 2.98
C PHE A 59 -3.58 -18.06 4.48
N HIS A 60 -2.42 -18.12 5.14
CA HIS A 60 -2.30 -18.26 6.58
C HIS A 60 -2.01 -16.90 7.22
N SER A 61 -3.01 -16.29 7.87
CA SER A 61 -2.84 -15.00 8.55
C SER A 61 -1.78 -15.05 9.65
N ARG A 62 -1.67 -16.18 10.36
CA ARG A 62 -0.63 -16.43 11.37
C ARG A 62 0.80 -16.43 10.81
N LEU A 63 0.97 -16.66 9.51
CA LEU A 63 2.28 -16.70 8.83
C LEU A 63 2.60 -15.40 8.10
N GLN A 64 1.78 -14.34 8.26
CA GLN A 64 1.98 -13.04 7.61
C GLN A 64 3.38 -12.43 7.82
N SER A 65 4.05 -12.73 8.93
CA SER A 65 5.40 -12.22 9.23
C SER A 65 6.51 -12.99 8.51
N THR A 66 6.16 -14.06 7.79
CA THR A 66 7.10 -14.87 7.00
C THR A 66 7.18 -14.40 5.56
N ASN A 67 8.14 -14.92 4.80
CA ASN A 67 8.30 -14.62 3.37
C ASN A 67 7.22 -15.29 2.50
N ASN A 68 6.57 -16.36 2.99
CA ASN A 68 5.57 -17.10 2.23
C ASN A 68 4.39 -17.52 3.13
N PRO A 69 3.34 -16.67 3.24
CA PRO A 69 2.13 -17.01 3.98
C PRO A 69 1.11 -17.83 3.15
N TRP A 70 1.42 -18.15 1.89
CA TRP A 70 0.53 -18.89 0.99
C TRP A 70 0.61 -20.39 1.26
N SER A 71 -0.54 -21.07 1.25
CA SER A 71 -0.58 -22.53 1.36
C SER A 71 -0.25 -23.19 0.02
N GLU A 72 0.44 -24.32 0.08
CA GLU A 72 0.69 -25.18 -1.08
C GLU A 72 -0.50 -26.12 -1.38
N GLU A 73 -1.29 -26.46 -0.36
CA GLU A 73 -2.49 -27.27 -0.50
C GLU A 73 -3.74 -26.41 -0.63
N THR A 74 -4.70 -26.86 -1.45
CA THR A 74 -6.01 -26.20 -1.60
C THR A 74 -7.12 -27.06 -1.00
N PRO A 75 -8.04 -26.46 -0.21
CA PRO A 75 -9.20 -27.17 0.32
C PRO A 75 -10.35 -27.24 -0.69
N PHE A 76 -10.15 -26.71 -1.89
CA PHE A 76 -11.22 -26.53 -2.88
C PHE A 76 -11.16 -27.54 -4.00
N VAL A 77 -12.32 -27.92 -4.51
CA VAL A 77 -12.42 -28.79 -5.69
C VAL A 77 -11.89 -28.02 -6.91
N LEU A 78 -10.73 -28.42 -7.44
CA LEU A 78 -10.07 -27.74 -8.55
C LEU A 78 -10.96 -27.63 -9.80
N SER A 79 -11.71 -28.69 -10.14
CA SER A 79 -12.64 -28.65 -11.28
C SER A 79 -13.77 -27.65 -11.07
N ASP A 80 -14.27 -27.50 -9.84
CA ASP A 80 -15.27 -26.51 -9.47
C ASP A 80 -14.70 -25.09 -9.63
N ILE A 81 -13.52 -24.84 -9.06
CA ILE A 81 -12.81 -23.57 -9.18
C ILE A 81 -12.59 -23.17 -10.64
N HIS A 82 -12.26 -24.11 -11.53
CA HIS A 82 -12.06 -23.81 -12.95
C HIS A 82 -13.35 -23.39 -13.65
N ILE A 83 -14.49 -23.99 -13.30
CA ILE A 83 -15.78 -23.77 -13.97
C ILE A 83 -16.51 -22.55 -13.42
N ILE A 84 -16.30 -22.17 -12.16
CA ILE A 84 -16.96 -20.98 -11.58
C ILE A 84 -16.60 -19.73 -12.40
N PRO A 85 -17.58 -18.96 -12.90
CA PRO A 85 -17.31 -17.70 -13.58
C PRO A 85 -16.55 -16.71 -12.68
N LYS A 86 -15.52 -16.06 -13.23
CA LYS A 86 -14.78 -14.97 -12.58
C LYS A 86 -15.31 -13.68 -13.19
N GLU A 87 -16.34 -13.12 -12.59
CA GLU A 87 -17.05 -11.99 -13.17
C GLU A 87 -16.29 -10.70 -12.93
N LEU A 88 -16.09 -9.95 -14.02
CA LEU A 88 -15.54 -8.61 -14.00
C LEU A 88 -16.65 -7.61 -13.76
N HIS A 89 -16.59 -6.86 -12.67
CA HIS A 89 -17.51 -5.78 -12.35
C HIS A 89 -16.77 -4.45 -12.37
N PHE A 90 -17.16 -3.54 -13.26
CA PHE A 90 -16.66 -2.18 -13.25
C PHE A 90 -17.30 -1.38 -12.11
N GLU A 91 -16.49 -0.56 -11.44
CA GLU A 91 -16.98 0.38 -10.46
C GLU A 91 -17.51 1.62 -11.19
N TYR A 92 -18.84 1.75 -11.27
CA TYR A 92 -19.49 2.93 -11.84
C TYR A 92 -19.52 4.07 -10.82
N GLY A 93 -18.58 5.02 -10.92
CA GLY A 93 -18.55 6.21 -10.05
C GLY A 93 -17.16 6.82 -9.88
N THR A 94 -17.07 7.93 -9.15
CA THR A 94 -15.82 8.66 -8.88
C THR A 94 -14.98 7.96 -7.80
N ASN A 95 -14.55 6.72 -8.03
CA ASN A 95 -13.65 6.00 -7.11
C ASN A 95 -12.17 6.33 -7.39
N SER A 96 -11.92 7.59 -7.75
CA SER A 96 -10.58 8.15 -7.83
C SER A 96 -10.40 9.09 -6.64
N THR A 97 -9.48 8.74 -5.75
CA THR A 97 -9.19 9.53 -4.55
C THR A 97 -7.88 10.26 -4.73
N PHE A 98 -7.90 11.55 -4.39
CA PHE A 98 -6.71 12.39 -4.35
C PHE A 98 -6.50 12.92 -2.94
N LYS A 99 -5.34 12.65 -2.34
CA LYS A 99 -5.03 13.08 -0.97
C LYS A 99 -3.64 13.74 -0.93
N LYS A 100 -3.58 14.95 -0.35
CA LYS A 100 -2.35 15.71 -0.08
C LYS A 100 -2.20 15.90 1.42
N ILE A 101 -1.02 15.59 1.96
CA ILE A 101 -0.65 15.82 3.36
C ILE A 101 0.68 16.58 3.40
N SER A 102 0.79 17.55 4.30
CA SER A 102 2.03 18.29 4.54
C SER A 102 2.25 18.43 6.04
N THR A 103 3.45 18.06 6.47
CA THR A 103 3.88 18.08 7.86
C THR A 103 5.21 18.82 7.98
N SER A 104 5.50 19.32 9.17
CA SER A 104 6.73 20.09 9.46
C SER A 104 7.49 19.54 10.66
N ARG A 105 7.11 18.34 11.11
CA ARG A 105 7.71 17.64 12.24
C ARG A 105 8.12 16.24 11.81
N GLN A 106 9.29 15.82 12.28
CA GLN A 106 9.80 14.48 12.04
C GLN A 106 8.85 13.37 12.52
N ILE A 107 8.12 13.60 13.62
CA ILE A 107 7.25 12.61 14.26
C ILE A 107 5.93 12.35 13.49
N GLU A 108 5.58 13.18 12.51
CA GLU A 108 4.31 13.10 11.78
C GLU A 108 4.36 12.11 10.60
N THR A 109 5.26 11.12 10.64
CA THR A 109 5.43 10.08 9.60
C THR A 109 4.17 9.22 9.42
N GLY A 110 3.39 9.00 10.47
CA GLY A 110 2.14 8.22 10.42
C GLY A 110 1.10 8.78 9.45
N ASP A 111 1.02 10.11 9.33
CA ASP A 111 0.08 10.74 8.40
C ASP A 111 0.45 10.42 6.94
N HIS A 112 1.74 10.37 6.63
CA HIS A 112 2.24 10.01 5.31
C HIS A 112 2.10 8.52 5.00
N LEU A 113 2.24 7.63 6.00
CA LEU A 113 1.99 6.19 5.87
C LEU A 113 0.52 5.87 5.58
N SER A 114 -0.42 6.65 6.12
CA SER A 114 -1.86 6.50 5.83
C SER A 114 -2.23 6.65 4.34
N LEU A 115 -1.29 7.15 3.52
CA LEU A 115 -1.45 7.27 2.08
C LEU A 115 -0.94 6.06 1.30
N GLY A 116 0.04 5.34 1.83
CA GLY A 116 0.59 4.13 1.23
C GLY A 116 -0.08 2.85 1.75
N PHE A 117 -1.28 2.95 2.36
CA PHE A 117 -2.10 1.85 2.90
C PHE A 117 -1.67 1.37 4.28
N GLY A 118 -0.42 1.61 4.71
CA GLY A 118 0.05 1.32 6.08
C GLY A 118 0.20 -0.18 6.42
N ILE A 119 -0.45 -1.05 5.65
CA ILE A 119 -0.45 -2.51 5.81
C ILE A 119 0.87 -3.14 5.35
N GLY A 120 1.63 -2.52 4.43
CA GLY A 120 2.86 -3.08 3.90
C GLY A 120 4.07 -3.02 4.85
N VAL A 121 3.99 -2.20 5.90
CA VAL A 121 5.09 -1.99 6.85
C VAL A 121 5.30 -3.24 7.71
N GLY A 122 6.47 -3.86 7.59
CA GLY A 122 6.83 -5.03 8.38
C GLY A 122 6.26 -6.36 7.87
N LEU A 123 5.70 -6.39 6.66
CA LEU A 123 5.26 -7.61 5.98
C LEU A 123 6.24 -7.98 4.85
N PRO A 124 7.16 -8.95 5.07
CA PRO A 124 8.19 -9.28 4.09
C PRO A 124 7.63 -9.70 2.73
N PHE A 125 6.57 -10.51 2.73
CA PHE A 125 5.96 -10.99 1.50
C PHE A 125 5.33 -9.86 0.67
N VAL A 126 4.63 -8.90 1.31
CA VAL A 126 4.04 -7.74 0.63
C VAL A 126 5.11 -6.80 0.11
N ALA A 127 6.14 -6.52 0.92
CA ALA A 127 7.24 -5.65 0.52
C ALA A 127 7.99 -6.18 -0.72
N SER A 128 8.08 -7.51 -0.86
CA SER A 128 8.74 -8.14 -2.02
C SER A 128 7.95 -8.07 -3.33
N VAL A 129 6.63 -7.88 -3.27
CA VAL A 129 5.75 -7.91 -4.46
C VAL A 129 5.09 -6.58 -4.77
N SER A 130 4.99 -5.68 -3.80
CA SER A 130 4.29 -4.40 -3.94
C SER A 130 5.24 -3.22 -3.79
N VAL A 131 5.29 -2.36 -4.81
CA VAL A 131 5.99 -1.07 -4.76
C VAL A 131 5.47 -0.17 -3.65
N LYS A 132 4.22 -0.35 -3.26
CA LYS A 132 3.58 0.39 -2.16
C LYS A 132 4.18 0.01 -0.81
N GLY A 133 4.44 -1.28 -0.58
CA GLY A 133 5.12 -1.76 0.63
C GLY A 133 6.56 -1.23 0.73
N THR A 134 7.29 -1.20 -0.39
CA THR A 134 8.63 -0.58 -0.45
C THR A 134 8.59 0.92 -0.17
N PHE A 135 7.58 1.63 -0.71
CA PHE A 135 7.39 3.06 -0.46
C PHE A 135 7.07 3.34 1.02
N ASP A 136 6.17 2.58 1.62
CA ASP A 136 5.84 2.65 3.05
C ASP A 136 7.06 2.44 3.94
N GLN A 137 7.90 1.44 3.61
CA GLN A 137 9.17 1.23 4.29
C GLN A 137 10.08 2.45 4.18
N HIS A 138 10.22 3.04 2.98
CA HIS A 138 11.01 4.25 2.80
C HIS A 138 10.47 5.47 3.55
N ILE A 139 9.14 5.60 3.70
CA ILE A 139 8.52 6.63 4.53
C ILE A 139 8.89 6.42 6.00
N GLN A 140 8.80 5.18 6.50
CA GLN A 140 9.12 4.86 7.88
C GLN A 140 10.59 5.15 8.23
N GLU A 141 11.49 4.87 7.30
CA GLU A 141 12.93 5.15 7.43
C GLU A 141 13.25 6.66 7.31
N ASN A 142 12.32 7.48 6.80
CA ASN A 142 12.52 8.90 6.58
C ASN A 142 12.47 9.71 7.89
N LYS A 143 13.62 10.29 8.25
CA LYS A 143 13.81 11.12 9.46
C LYS A 143 13.79 12.63 9.20
N ASP A 144 13.37 13.06 8.01
CA ASP A 144 13.37 14.47 7.63
C ASP A 144 12.23 15.21 8.35
N SER A 145 12.43 16.50 8.64
CA SER A 145 11.50 17.31 9.43
C SER A 145 10.33 17.82 8.60
N ASP A 146 10.61 18.35 7.40
CA ASP A 146 9.59 18.87 6.50
C ASP A 146 9.23 17.81 5.48
N LYS A 147 7.94 17.48 5.36
CA LYS A 147 7.45 16.44 4.45
C LYS A 147 6.17 16.90 3.75
N ILE A 148 6.08 16.60 2.46
CA ILE A 148 4.87 16.78 1.66
C ILE A 148 4.64 15.50 0.89
N SER A 149 3.49 14.87 1.07
CA SER A 149 3.09 13.70 0.31
C SER A 149 1.80 13.93 -0.44
N ILE A 150 1.73 13.28 -1.60
CA ILE A 150 0.60 13.32 -2.51
C ILE A 150 0.36 11.88 -2.94
N HIS A 151 -0.90 11.50 -2.94
CA HIS A 151 -1.34 10.17 -3.34
C HIS A 151 -2.56 10.30 -4.24
N SER A 152 -2.47 9.62 -5.38
CA SER A 152 -3.55 9.42 -6.33
C SER A 152 -3.87 7.94 -6.37
N SER A 153 -5.15 7.61 -6.22
CA SER A 153 -5.64 6.25 -6.25
C SER A 153 -6.83 6.20 -7.18
N CYS A 154 -6.87 5.20 -8.05
CA CYS A 154 -7.99 4.90 -8.92
C CYS A 154 -8.42 3.46 -8.68
N ARG A 155 -9.73 3.23 -8.53
CA ARG A 155 -10.35 1.90 -8.48
C ARG A 155 -11.35 1.82 -9.62
N ALA A 156 -11.13 0.86 -10.51
CA ALA A 156 -11.87 0.73 -11.77
C ALA A 156 -12.83 -0.46 -11.78
N GLY A 157 -12.61 -1.45 -10.92
CA GLY A 157 -13.46 -2.63 -10.88
C GLY A 157 -12.97 -3.69 -9.92
N THR A 158 -13.71 -4.79 -9.88
CA THR A 158 -13.38 -6.00 -9.16
C THR A 158 -13.53 -7.21 -10.07
N ILE A 159 -12.74 -8.24 -9.80
CA ILE A 159 -12.95 -9.57 -10.38
C ILE A 159 -13.19 -10.51 -9.21
N GLU A 160 -14.32 -11.20 -9.19
CA GLU A 160 -14.65 -12.12 -8.11
C GLU A 160 -15.31 -13.39 -8.63
N PHE A 161 -15.32 -14.44 -7.81
CA PHE A 161 -16.09 -15.62 -8.13
C PHE A 161 -17.59 -15.32 -8.04
N GLN A 162 -18.36 -15.66 -9.08
CA GLN A 162 -19.83 -15.56 -9.06
C GLN A 162 -20.47 -16.32 -7.90
N ARG A 163 -19.82 -17.38 -7.43
CA ARG A 163 -20.20 -18.12 -6.22
C ARG A 163 -18.98 -18.65 -5.48
N GLN A 164 -19.14 -18.92 -4.19
CA GLN A 164 -18.09 -19.54 -3.38
C GLN A 164 -17.68 -20.92 -3.95
N PRO A 165 -16.37 -21.24 -3.94
CA PRO A 165 -15.88 -22.55 -4.34
C PRO A 165 -16.26 -23.63 -3.33
N ARG A 166 -16.50 -24.85 -3.83
CA ARG A 166 -16.83 -26.00 -2.99
C ARG A 166 -15.59 -26.61 -2.36
N LEU A 167 -15.75 -27.13 -1.14
CA LEU A 167 -14.70 -27.87 -0.45
C LEU A 167 -14.51 -29.28 -1.03
N THR A 168 -13.27 -29.78 -0.97
CA THR A 168 -12.96 -31.19 -1.24
C THR A 168 -13.53 -32.09 -0.15
N LYS A 169 -13.66 -33.39 -0.43
CA LYS A 169 -14.13 -34.36 0.58
C LYS A 169 -13.17 -34.42 1.76
N GLU A 170 -11.87 -34.31 1.48
CA GLU A 170 -10.80 -34.33 2.48
C GLU A 170 -10.91 -33.13 3.43
N ALA A 171 -11.16 -31.92 2.89
CA ALA A 171 -11.39 -30.73 3.71
C ALA A 171 -12.67 -30.85 4.55
N ILE A 172 -13.73 -31.45 4.01
CA ILE A 172 -14.97 -31.70 4.77
C ILE A 172 -14.75 -32.73 5.88
N ILE A 173 -14.00 -33.80 5.61
CA ILE A 173 -13.63 -34.83 6.59
C ILE A 173 -12.81 -34.21 7.73
N GLU A 174 -11.86 -33.32 7.42
CA GLU A 174 -11.06 -32.60 8.43
C GLU A 174 -11.96 -31.80 9.38
N ILE A 175 -12.96 -31.09 8.84
CA ILE A 175 -13.92 -30.32 9.63
C ILE A 175 -14.79 -31.22 10.50
N LYS A 176 -15.16 -32.41 10.04
CA LYS A 176 -16.12 -33.29 10.73
C LYS A 176 -15.51 -34.23 11.75
N TYR A 177 -14.40 -34.86 11.38
CA TYR A 177 -13.81 -35.99 12.11
C TYR A 177 -12.36 -35.74 12.52
N GLY A 178 -11.72 -34.71 11.96
CA GLY A 178 -10.34 -34.34 12.27
C GLY A 178 -10.25 -33.28 13.37
N GLY A 179 -9.41 -32.27 13.15
CA GLY A 179 -9.21 -31.14 14.06
C GLY A 179 -10.32 -30.07 14.00
N GLY A 180 -11.44 -30.33 13.31
CA GLY A 180 -12.52 -29.38 13.17
C GLY A 180 -12.14 -28.20 12.26
N TYR A 181 -12.79 -27.05 12.50
CA TYR A 181 -12.46 -25.82 11.78
C TYR A 181 -11.00 -25.38 12.00
N GLU A 182 -10.46 -25.59 13.20
CA GLU A 182 -9.07 -25.24 13.50
C GLU A 182 -8.10 -26.14 12.72
N GLY A 183 -8.38 -27.43 12.60
CA GLY A 183 -7.62 -28.36 11.76
C GLY A 183 -7.61 -27.94 10.29
N LEU A 184 -8.77 -27.53 9.75
CA LEU A 184 -8.88 -26.98 8.40
C LEU A 184 -7.97 -25.74 8.23
N CYS A 185 -8.06 -24.76 9.13
CA CYS A 185 -7.27 -23.54 9.07
C CYS A 185 -5.76 -23.80 9.23
N GLN A 186 -5.39 -24.76 10.07
CA GLN A 186 -4.00 -25.15 10.28
C GLN A 186 -3.39 -25.76 9.00
N ARG A 187 -4.17 -26.57 8.29
CA ARG A 187 -3.71 -27.27 7.09
C ARG A 187 -3.76 -26.42 5.83
N TYR A 188 -4.87 -25.74 5.59
CA TYR A 188 -5.14 -25.07 4.32
C TYR A 188 -5.04 -23.55 4.39
N GLY A 189 -5.03 -22.96 5.58
CA GLY A 189 -5.14 -21.51 5.77
C GLY A 189 -6.53 -21.08 6.20
N ASP A 190 -6.58 -19.93 6.83
CA ASP A 190 -7.79 -19.33 7.39
C ASP A 190 -8.45 -18.31 6.45
N TYR A 191 -7.77 -17.96 5.35
CA TYR A 191 -8.27 -17.08 4.29
C TYR A 191 -8.05 -17.69 2.90
N TYR A 192 -8.78 -17.18 1.92
CA TYR A 192 -8.52 -17.44 0.50
C TYR A 192 -8.72 -16.18 -0.34
N VAL A 193 -8.01 -16.11 -1.47
CA VAL A 193 -8.17 -15.03 -2.45
C VAL A 193 -9.52 -15.21 -3.15
N ALA A 194 -10.50 -14.40 -2.76
CA ALA A 194 -11.85 -14.44 -3.29
C ALA A 194 -12.01 -13.54 -4.54
N GLY A 195 -11.20 -12.50 -4.64
CA GLY A 195 -11.23 -11.58 -5.76
C GLY A 195 -9.99 -10.71 -5.91
N TYR A 196 -9.98 -9.95 -6.99
CA TYR A 196 -9.01 -8.90 -7.29
C TYR A 196 -9.71 -7.56 -7.30
N ARG A 197 -9.02 -6.52 -6.84
CA ARG A 197 -9.40 -5.14 -7.09
C ARG A 197 -8.55 -4.58 -8.24
N LEU A 198 -9.22 -4.05 -9.25
CA LEU A 198 -8.60 -3.43 -10.40
C LEU A 198 -8.46 -1.92 -10.20
N GLY A 199 -7.32 -1.37 -10.61
CA GLY A 199 -7.03 0.04 -10.44
C GLY A 199 -5.56 0.38 -10.63
N GLY A 200 -5.18 1.50 -10.03
CA GLY A 200 -3.80 1.97 -10.00
C GLY A 200 -3.59 2.99 -8.87
N ASP A 201 -2.43 2.93 -8.23
CA ASP A 201 -2.01 3.89 -7.22
C ASP A 201 -0.69 4.51 -7.65
N ALA A 202 -0.58 5.83 -7.49
CA ALA A 202 0.67 6.55 -7.59
C ALA A 202 0.82 7.48 -6.39
N GLY A 203 2.05 7.63 -5.93
CA GLY A 203 2.34 8.46 -4.79
C GLY A 203 3.72 9.08 -4.87
N ILE A 204 3.85 10.23 -4.24
CA ILE A 204 5.11 10.96 -4.10
C ILE A 204 5.19 11.52 -2.68
N LEU A 205 6.35 11.39 -2.07
CA LEU A 205 6.76 12.06 -0.86
C LEU A 205 8.00 12.87 -1.19
N MET A 206 7.91 14.19 -1.00
CA MET A 206 9.07 15.06 -0.95
C MET A 206 9.36 15.40 0.52
N SER A 207 10.63 15.40 0.89
CA SER A 207 11.06 15.66 2.26
C SER A 207 12.38 16.44 2.31
N ALA A 208 12.63 17.17 3.39
CA ALA A 208 13.87 17.93 3.58
C ALA A 208 14.29 18.04 5.05
N SER A 209 15.61 18.07 5.29
CA SER A 209 16.23 18.22 6.62
C SER A 209 16.92 19.59 6.78
N GLY A 210 16.64 20.33 7.87
CA GLY A 210 17.34 21.58 8.20
C GLY A 210 17.00 22.16 9.58
N HIS A 211 17.96 22.81 10.26
CA HIS A 211 17.85 23.29 11.65
C HIS A 211 17.50 24.79 11.83
N THR A 212 17.35 25.56 10.76
CA THR A 212 16.92 26.96 10.88
C THR A 212 15.49 27.12 10.37
N ARG A 213 14.61 27.43 11.33
CA ARG A 213 13.19 27.69 11.17
C ARG A 213 12.94 29.08 10.58
N GLU A 214 13.69 29.47 9.55
CA GLU A 214 13.52 30.74 8.88
C GLU A 214 12.88 30.54 7.50
N LYS A 215 11.60 30.92 7.47
CA LYS A 215 10.76 31.18 6.30
C LYS A 215 10.59 30.05 5.27
N ILE A 216 9.75 29.08 5.63
CA ILE A 216 8.86 28.46 4.63
C ILE A 216 7.68 29.42 4.44
N GLU A 217 7.84 30.42 3.59
CA GLU A 217 6.73 31.29 3.17
C GLU A 217 5.81 30.49 2.24
N ARG A 218 4.69 30.02 2.80
CA ARG A 218 3.64 29.22 2.15
C ARG A 218 2.95 30.01 1.04
N TYR A 219 3.16 29.61 -0.21
CA TYR A 219 2.41 30.15 -1.36
C TYR A 219 2.25 29.07 -2.45
N GLY A 220 1.04 28.86 -2.94
CA GLY A 220 0.72 27.75 -3.84
C GLY A 220 0.59 28.06 -5.35
N ILE A 221 0.82 27.01 -6.19
CA ILE A 221 0.49 26.75 -7.64
C ILE A 221 -0.96 26.95 -8.16
N LYS A 222 -1.40 26.33 -9.29
CA LYS A 222 -2.79 26.00 -9.73
C LYS A 222 -2.68 25.05 -10.94
N ALA A 223 -3.37 23.91 -10.94
CA ALA A 223 -3.44 22.87 -11.97
C ALA A 223 -4.89 22.45 -12.08
N THR A 224 -5.40 22.45 -13.30
CA THR A 224 -6.81 22.28 -13.62
C THR A 224 -6.98 20.88 -14.18
N VAL A 225 -7.65 20.00 -13.43
CA VAL A 225 -8.10 18.72 -13.98
C VAL A 225 -9.51 18.95 -14.51
N THR A 226 -9.68 18.70 -15.81
CA THR A 226 -11.00 18.70 -16.46
C THR A 226 -11.36 17.25 -16.73
N VAL A 227 -12.19 16.66 -15.88
CA VAL A 227 -12.86 15.40 -16.18
C VAL A 227 -14.36 15.65 -16.03
N LEU A 228 -15.09 15.48 -17.14
CA LEU A 228 -16.56 15.56 -17.23
C LEU A 228 -17.17 16.77 -16.49
N PHE A 229 -16.98 17.97 -17.06
CA PHE A 229 -17.66 19.23 -16.69
C PHE A 229 -17.41 19.79 -15.27
N VAL A 230 -16.53 19.19 -14.47
CA VAL A 230 -16.11 19.76 -13.18
C VAL A 230 -14.62 20.08 -13.23
N SER A 231 -14.29 21.37 -13.20
CA SER A 231 -12.91 21.86 -13.12
C SER A 231 -12.54 22.07 -11.65
N VAL A 232 -11.75 21.16 -11.09
CA VAL A 232 -11.14 21.38 -9.76
C VAL A 232 -9.70 21.83 -9.97
N SER A 233 -9.36 23.01 -9.44
CA SER A 233 -8.05 23.64 -9.63
C SER A 233 -7.22 23.64 -8.35
N LYS A 234 -6.01 23.04 -8.34
CA LYS A 234 -5.05 23.08 -7.19
C LYS A 234 -3.59 22.84 -7.62
N THR A 235 -2.60 22.98 -6.76
CA THR A 235 -1.62 24.06 -6.87
C THR A 235 -0.21 23.55 -6.48
N TRP A 236 0.77 23.38 -7.41
CA TRP A 236 1.97 22.51 -7.22
C TRP A 236 3.42 23.06 -7.42
N THR A 237 3.75 23.88 -8.43
CA THR A 237 5.17 24.16 -8.81
C THR A 237 6.01 24.99 -7.84
N LYS A 238 5.39 25.78 -6.94
CA LYS A 238 6.10 26.68 -6.01
C LYS A 238 6.60 25.98 -4.75
N ASP A 239 5.94 24.89 -4.35
CA ASP A 239 6.29 24.11 -3.16
C ASP A 239 7.71 23.51 -3.33
N PHE A 240 7.99 22.89 -4.48
CA PHE A 240 9.27 22.21 -4.73
C PHE A 240 10.47 23.15 -4.93
N ARG A 241 10.30 24.29 -5.61
CA ARG A 241 11.38 25.30 -5.78
C ARG A 241 11.84 25.88 -4.44
N THR A 242 10.92 26.05 -3.49
CA THR A 242 11.23 26.57 -2.14
C THR A 242 11.91 25.51 -1.27
N PHE A 243 11.63 24.22 -1.50
CA PHE A 243 12.33 23.12 -0.81
C PHE A 243 13.80 23.00 -1.24
N ALA A 244 14.11 23.22 -2.52
CA ALA A 244 15.45 23.03 -3.08
C ALA A 244 16.48 24.13 -2.73
N GLN A 245 16.05 25.29 -2.20
CA GLN A 245 16.97 26.37 -1.80
C GLN A 245 17.61 26.07 -0.43
N GLY A 246 18.80 25.48 -0.43
CA GLY A 246 19.69 25.39 0.74
C GLY A 246 19.51 24.17 1.65
N ARG A 247 18.79 23.12 1.21
CA ARG A 247 18.54 21.91 2.01
C ARG A 247 18.74 20.65 1.19
N GLN A 248 19.13 19.56 1.86
CA GLN A 248 19.07 18.23 1.27
C GLN A 248 17.59 17.84 1.11
N CYS A 249 17.12 17.70 -0.12
CA CYS A 249 15.78 17.24 -0.43
C CYS A 249 15.82 15.77 -0.82
N LYS A 250 14.80 15.01 -0.44
CA LYS A 250 14.58 13.64 -0.88
C LYS A 250 13.21 13.52 -1.50
N LEU A 251 13.15 12.92 -2.68
CA LEU A 251 11.95 12.51 -3.37
C LEU A 251 11.87 10.98 -3.31
N LEU A 252 10.76 10.51 -2.77
CA LEU A 252 10.34 9.13 -2.80
C LEU A 252 9.06 9.09 -3.64
N GLY A 253 8.89 8.07 -4.48
CA GLY A 253 7.65 7.92 -5.23
C GLY A 253 7.43 6.50 -5.70
N TYR A 254 6.22 6.21 -6.15
CA TYR A 254 5.86 4.92 -6.72
C TYR A 254 4.69 5.04 -7.70
N ASP A 255 4.59 4.04 -8.57
CA ASP A 255 3.48 3.82 -9.50
C ASP A 255 3.22 2.31 -9.61
N THR A 256 2.02 1.87 -9.22
CA THR A 256 1.71 0.43 -9.16
C THR A 256 1.50 -0.17 -10.54
N ILE A 257 0.98 0.60 -11.51
CA ILE A 257 0.72 0.08 -12.86
C ILE A 257 2.03 -0.34 -13.50
N GLU A 258 3.04 0.53 -13.56
CA GLU A 258 4.35 0.19 -14.14
C GLU A 258 5.30 -0.54 -13.17
N SER A 259 4.88 -0.72 -11.91
CA SER A 259 5.72 -1.26 -10.84
C SER A 259 7.04 -0.47 -10.68
N MET A 260 6.95 0.86 -10.79
CA MET A 260 8.10 1.76 -10.68
C MET A 260 8.20 2.36 -9.28
N THR A 261 9.44 2.61 -8.84
CA THR A 261 9.75 3.38 -7.63
C THR A 261 10.78 4.45 -7.95
N TRP A 262 10.65 5.59 -7.29
CA TRP A 262 11.60 6.69 -7.35
C TRP A 262 12.21 6.89 -5.99
N LYS A 263 13.54 6.99 -5.94
CA LYS A 263 14.30 7.35 -4.75
C LYS A 263 15.43 8.25 -5.19
N ARG A 264 15.21 9.55 -5.09
CA ARG A 264 16.19 10.58 -5.44
C ARG A 264 16.45 11.46 -4.24
N ALA A 265 17.69 11.84 -4.05
CA ALA A 265 18.05 12.93 -3.16
C ALA A 265 18.72 14.03 -3.99
N SER A 266 18.39 15.31 -3.75
CA SER A 266 19.28 16.38 -4.16
C SER A 266 20.54 16.32 -3.31
N ALA A 267 21.63 16.79 -3.91
CA ALA A 267 22.90 16.83 -3.25
C ALA A 267 22.91 17.87 -2.11
N SER A 268 23.77 17.65 -1.12
CA SER A 268 23.92 18.52 0.06
C SER A 268 24.48 19.89 -0.33
N GLY A 269 24.52 20.83 0.62
CA GLY A 269 25.07 22.19 0.41
C GLY A 269 26.48 22.26 -0.19
N ASP A 270 27.22 21.15 -0.21
CA ASP A 270 28.58 21.05 -0.74
C ASP A 270 28.63 20.73 -2.25
N ASP A 271 27.53 20.27 -2.86
CA ASP A 271 27.44 19.99 -4.31
C ASP A 271 26.78 21.15 -5.05
N ILE A 272 27.59 22.17 -5.27
CA ILE A 272 27.20 23.40 -5.99
C ILE A 272 26.72 23.09 -7.42
N ALA A 273 27.30 22.07 -8.08
CA ALA A 273 26.93 21.70 -9.44
C ALA A 273 25.56 21.00 -9.50
N GLY A 274 25.29 20.08 -8.56
CA GLY A 274 23.98 19.43 -8.42
C GLY A 274 22.87 20.41 -8.04
N LEU A 275 23.15 21.34 -7.12
CA LEU A 275 22.21 22.40 -6.74
C LEU A 275 21.93 23.37 -7.89
N ALA A 276 22.96 23.76 -8.65
CA ALA A 276 22.77 24.61 -9.83
C ALA A 276 21.95 23.89 -10.92
N LYS A 277 22.18 22.59 -11.14
CA LYS A 277 21.41 21.78 -12.10
C LYS A 277 19.93 21.69 -11.71
N GLU A 278 19.63 21.46 -10.43
CA GLU A 278 18.25 21.46 -9.92
C GLU A 278 17.61 22.85 -10.05
N ALA A 279 18.31 23.92 -9.63
CA ALA A 279 17.79 25.29 -9.73
C ALA A 279 17.48 25.69 -11.18
N ILE A 280 18.38 25.37 -12.12
CA ILE A 280 18.17 25.60 -13.55
C ILE A 280 16.97 24.79 -14.05
N ALA A 281 16.82 23.51 -13.66
CA ALA A 281 15.68 22.70 -14.09
C ALA A 281 14.34 23.30 -13.59
N TRP A 282 14.27 23.75 -12.34
CA TRP A 282 13.09 24.42 -11.78
C TRP A 282 12.77 25.76 -12.44
N GLU A 283 13.76 26.46 -12.99
CA GLU A 283 13.58 27.76 -13.67
C GLU A 283 13.33 27.64 -15.18
N ALA A 284 14.03 26.75 -15.86
CA ALA A 284 14.00 26.59 -17.31
C ALA A 284 12.75 25.85 -17.81
N TYR A 285 12.15 24.99 -16.97
CA TYR A 285 10.97 24.19 -17.31
C TYR A 285 11.11 23.48 -18.66
N ASN A 286 12.26 22.84 -18.91
CA ASN A 286 12.54 22.21 -20.20
C ASN A 286 12.71 20.69 -20.02
N PRO A 287 11.70 19.87 -20.37
CA PRO A 287 11.75 18.42 -20.22
C PRO A 287 12.95 17.75 -20.91
N ALA A 288 13.48 18.35 -21.99
CA ALA A 288 14.60 17.79 -22.73
C ALA A 288 15.96 17.95 -22.02
N SER A 289 16.11 18.93 -21.12
CA SER A 289 17.35 19.19 -20.37
C SER A 289 17.33 18.67 -18.94
N ASP A 290 16.15 18.31 -18.42
CA ASP A 290 15.92 18.12 -16.98
C ASP A 290 16.06 16.65 -16.54
N GLY A 291 16.57 15.79 -17.43
CA GLY A 291 16.81 14.38 -17.18
C GLY A 291 17.64 14.13 -15.90
N GLY A 292 17.08 13.30 -15.02
CA GLY A 292 17.72 12.91 -13.75
C GLY A 292 17.66 13.96 -12.64
N THR A 293 16.76 14.94 -12.74
CA THR A 293 16.49 15.93 -11.68
C THR A 293 15.30 15.54 -10.81
N LEU A 294 15.18 16.12 -9.61
CA LEU A 294 14.00 16.00 -8.76
C LEU A 294 12.74 16.51 -9.46
N ARG A 295 12.87 17.58 -10.26
CA ARG A 295 11.76 18.15 -11.03
C ARG A 295 11.21 17.15 -12.04
N ALA A 296 12.08 16.57 -12.86
CA ALA A 296 11.66 15.64 -13.91
C ALA A 296 11.01 14.38 -13.30
N ASP A 297 11.56 13.85 -12.21
CA ASP A 297 10.95 12.72 -11.50
C ASP A 297 9.59 13.10 -10.87
N ALA A 298 9.49 14.28 -10.26
CA ALA A 298 8.22 14.76 -9.71
C ALA A 298 7.15 14.93 -10.79
N GLU A 299 7.49 15.58 -11.92
CA GLU A 299 6.58 15.76 -13.06
C GLU A 299 6.16 14.40 -13.65
N ALA A 300 7.10 13.48 -13.81
CA ALA A 300 6.84 12.12 -14.31
C ALA A 300 5.87 11.34 -13.41
N ILE A 301 5.96 11.48 -12.08
CA ILE A 301 5.01 10.86 -11.15
C ILE A 301 3.65 11.57 -11.19
N MET A 302 3.62 12.90 -11.30
CA MET A 302 2.38 13.68 -11.38
C MET A 302 1.59 13.34 -12.63
N THR A 303 2.21 13.35 -13.81
CA THR A 303 1.55 13.00 -15.08
C THR A 303 0.97 11.58 -15.02
N ARG A 304 1.68 10.62 -14.41
CA ARG A 304 1.15 9.26 -14.18
C ARG A 304 -0.02 9.23 -13.21
N SER A 305 0.00 10.07 -12.18
CA SER A 305 -1.06 10.20 -11.18
C SER A 305 -2.32 10.83 -11.76
N GLU A 306 -2.18 11.77 -12.69
CA GLU A 306 -3.27 12.45 -13.38
C GLU A 306 -3.96 11.54 -14.40
N ASN A 307 -3.17 10.80 -15.18
CA ASN A 307 -3.69 9.92 -16.23
C ASN A 307 -4.00 8.50 -15.74
N MET A 308 -4.13 8.29 -14.43
CA MET A 308 -4.26 6.95 -13.84
C MET A 308 -5.48 6.20 -14.39
N LEU A 309 -6.64 6.85 -14.45
CA LEU A 309 -7.86 6.25 -14.97
C LEU A 309 -7.72 5.87 -16.45
N GLU A 310 -7.18 6.75 -17.27
CA GLU A 310 -6.96 6.50 -18.70
C GLU A 310 -6.02 5.31 -18.92
N ARG A 311 -4.98 5.17 -18.09
CA ARG A 311 -4.04 4.06 -18.14
C ARG A 311 -4.71 2.72 -17.79
N VAL A 312 -5.57 2.70 -16.76
CA VAL A 312 -6.32 1.49 -16.39
C VAL A 312 -7.32 1.12 -17.49
N CYS A 313 -8.09 2.10 -18.00
CA CYS A 313 -9.04 1.88 -19.09
C CYS A 313 -8.34 1.38 -20.35
N TYR A 314 -7.19 1.96 -20.71
CA TYR A 314 -6.39 1.52 -21.86
C TYR A 314 -6.01 0.04 -21.78
N ILE A 315 -5.61 -0.45 -20.61
CA ILE A 315 -5.27 -1.87 -20.42
C ILE A 315 -6.53 -2.74 -20.56
N LEU A 316 -7.65 -2.36 -19.95
CA LEU A 316 -8.91 -3.12 -20.07
C LEU A 316 -9.41 -3.18 -21.52
N GLU A 317 -9.36 -2.04 -22.23
CA GLU A 317 -9.75 -1.93 -23.64
C GLU A 317 -8.82 -2.71 -24.57
N LYS A 318 -7.50 -2.68 -24.32
CA LYS A 318 -6.49 -3.47 -25.05
C LYS A 318 -6.83 -4.97 -25.05
N HIS A 319 -7.33 -5.47 -23.92
CA HIS A 319 -7.75 -6.87 -23.80
C HIS A 319 -9.19 -7.13 -24.25
N GLY A 320 -9.96 -6.06 -24.54
CA GLY A 320 -11.36 -6.14 -24.97
C GLY A 320 -12.35 -6.49 -23.87
N TYR A 321 -11.95 -6.40 -22.59
CA TYR A 321 -12.78 -6.84 -21.47
C TYR A 321 -13.92 -5.86 -21.18
N ARG A 322 -15.11 -6.42 -20.93
CA ARG A 322 -16.34 -5.64 -20.66
C ARG A 322 -16.90 -5.94 -19.28
N ASN A 323 -17.70 -4.99 -18.77
CA ASN A 323 -18.44 -5.20 -17.54
C ASN A 323 -19.39 -6.41 -17.66
N GLY A 324 -19.39 -7.26 -16.63
CA GLY A 324 -20.15 -8.51 -16.56
C GLY A 324 -19.52 -9.67 -17.33
N GLU A 325 -18.35 -9.48 -17.93
CA GLU A 325 -17.66 -10.57 -18.64
C GLU A 325 -17.07 -11.58 -17.66
N SER A 326 -17.16 -12.86 -18.03
CA SER A 326 -16.55 -13.95 -17.28
C SER A 326 -15.14 -14.22 -17.78
N LEU A 327 -14.16 -14.00 -16.91
CA LEU A 327 -12.75 -14.18 -17.23
C LEU A 327 -12.27 -15.60 -16.88
N THR A 328 -11.29 -16.07 -17.63
CA THR A 328 -10.53 -17.29 -17.34
C THR A 328 -9.37 -16.99 -16.38
N PHE A 329 -8.79 -18.03 -15.76
CA PHE A 329 -7.59 -17.84 -14.93
C PHE A 329 -6.42 -17.22 -15.69
N VAL A 330 -6.24 -17.57 -16.96
CA VAL A 330 -5.16 -17.03 -17.80
C VAL A 330 -5.34 -15.53 -17.98
N GLN A 331 -6.56 -15.11 -18.32
CA GLN A 331 -6.90 -13.68 -18.46
C GLN A 331 -6.72 -12.92 -17.13
N CYS A 332 -7.15 -13.51 -16.01
CA CYS A 332 -6.90 -12.91 -14.71
C CYS A 332 -5.40 -12.76 -14.40
N GLU A 333 -4.59 -13.78 -14.67
CA GLU A 333 -3.14 -13.71 -14.48
C GLU A 333 -2.48 -12.67 -15.39
N GLU A 334 -2.97 -12.49 -16.62
CA GLU A 334 -2.53 -11.43 -17.53
C GLU A 334 -2.78 -10.05 -16.92
N LEU A 335 -3.96 -9.80 -16.36
CA LEU A 335 -4.27 -8.54 -15.69
C LEU A 335 -3.39 -8.27 -14.47
N VAL A 336 -3.03 -9.31 -13.71
CA VAL A 336 -2.05 -9.19 -12.62
C VAL A 336 -0.69 -8.78 -13.19
N ARG A 337 -0.20 -9.44 -14.25
CA ARG A 337 1.10 -9.14 -14.87
C ARG A 337 1.17 -7.72 -15.47
N GLU A 338 0.06 -7.23 -16.02
CA GLU A 338 -0.06 -5.86 -16.54
C GLU A 338 -0.07 -4.79 -15.42
N GLY A 339 -0.24 -5.21 -14.14
CA GLY A 339 -0.13 -4.35 -12.98
C GLY A 339 -1.40 -3.57 -12.62
N ILE A 340 -2.55 -3.93 -13.22
CA ILE A 340 -3.83 -3.29 -12.90
C ILE A 340 -4.50 -3.93 -11.67
N VAL A 341 -4.05 -5.10 -11.22
CA VAL A 341 -4.50 -5.69 -9.95
C VAL A 341 -3.71 -5.04 -8.82
N VAL A 342 -4.37 -4.10 -8.14
CA VAL A 342 -3.74 -3.31 -7.05
C VAL A 342 -3.95 -3.92 -5.68
N GLU A 343 -5.02 -4.69 -5.50
CA GLU A 343 -5.32 -5.33 -4.22
C GLU A 343 -5.85 -6.75 -4.43
N LEU A 344 -5.47 -7.65 -3.53
CA LEU A 344 -6.11 -8.96 -3.37
C LEU A 344 -7.21 -8.85 -2.31
N LEU A 345 -8.38 -9.38 -2.62
CA LEU A 345 -9.52 -9.45 -1.71
C LEU A 345 -9.55 -10.85 -1.09
N LEU A 346 -9.20 -10.94 0.19
CA LEU A 346 -9.18 -12.20 0.93
C LEU A 346 -10.43 -12.32 1.81
N GLU A 347 -11.16 -13.41 1.64
CA GLU A 347 -12.30 -13.75 2.50
C GLU A 347 -11.91 -14.87 3.47
N PRO A 348 -12.41 -14.82 4.71
CA PRO A 348 -12.13 -15.87 5.69
C PRO A 348 -12.86 -17.16 5.35
N MET A 349 -12.19 -18.30 5.57
CA MET A 349 -12.74 -19.63 5.39
C MET A 349 -14.02 -19.86 6.20
N SER A 350 -14.14 -19.21 7.36
CA SER A 350 -15.33 -19.29 8.24
C SER A 350 -16.63 -18.86 7.56
N ARG A 351 -16.56 -18.05 6.49
CA ARG A 351 -17.72 -17.56 5.75
C ARG A 351 -18.13 -18.45 4.58
N LEU A 352 -17.37 -19.50 4.29
CA LEU A 352 -17.74 -20.46 3.26
C LEU A 352 -18.98 -21.23 3.69
N ARG A 353 -19.96 -21.32 2.79
CA ARG A 353 -21.21 -22.05 3.02
C ARG A 353 -20.97 -23.49 3.46
N ASP A 354 -20.03 -24.17 2.82
CA ASP A 354 -19.67 -25.55 3.15
C ASP A 354 -19.07 -25.64 4.57
N VAL A 355 -18.19 -24.71 4.96
CA VAL A 355 -17.63 -24.67 6.31
C VAL A 355 -18.74 -24.46 7.34
N ILE A 356 -19.62 -23.48 7.15
CA ILE A 356 -20.73 -23.20 8.06
C ILE A 356 -21.63 -24.43 8.20
N ARG A 357 -22.01 -25.02 7.07
CA ARG A 357 -22.86 -26.21 7.01
C ARG A 357 -22.24 -27.37 7.78
N TRP A 358 -21.00 -27.72 7.48
CA TRP A 358 -20.35 -28.88 8.06
C TRP A 358 -19.87 -28.66 9.50
N ARG A 359 -19.74 -27.42 9.97
CA ARG A 359 -19.55 -27.14 11.41
C ARG A 359 -20.81 -27.36 12.23
N LEU A 360 -21.99 -27.15 11.64
CA LEU A 360 -23.27 -27.18 12.37
C LEU A 360 -24.03 -28.49 12.23
N GLU A 361 -23.87 -29.21 11.11
CA GLU A 361 -24.57 -30.47 10.90
C GLU A 361 -24.08 -31.58 11.87
N THR A 362 -25.00 -32.37 12.40
CA THR A 362 -24.68 -33.56 13.23
C THR A 362 -24.65 -34.86 12.42
N ASN A 363 -24.88 -34.77 11.11
CA ASN A 363 -24.98 -35.94 10.23
C ASN A 363 -23.59 -36.53 9.91
N VAL A 364 -23.55 -37.86 9.78
CA VAL A 364 -22.39 -38.61 9.28
C VAL A 364 -22.35 -38.50 7.74
N ILE A 365 -21.18 -38.24 7.17
CA ILE A 365 -20.97 -38.03 5.72
C ILE A 365 -21.24 -39.31 4.92
#